data_AF-A0A2H3EZZ0-F1
#
_entry.id   AF-A0A2H3EZZ0-F1
#
_cell.length_a   1.000
_cell.length_b   1.000
_cell.length_c   1.000
_cell.angle_alpha   90.00
_cell.angle_beta   90.00
_cell.angle_gamma   90.00
#
_symmetry.space_group_name_H-M   'P 1'
#
loop_
_entity.id
_entity.type
_entity.pdbx_description
1 polymer ?
#
loop_
_entity_poly.entity_id
_entity_poly.type
_entity_poly.pdbx_seq_one_letter_code
_entity_poly.pdbx_strand_id
1 'polypeptide(L)'
;MENLRRFQRCVVHATINAGGIITLALAPKNGGDSEEQIIAVALWMTPGKTFDLPFSTLIKSGAFSVLMGWGVRGLKRFFVDFTPHVEESLHKSFKSRNLDRLDSWHLLEIVVDPSHALLGFCSLLMKDGYSRASPKPIHLEATTPKSKDIYLHYGFEIDSEHVFGKGQVDEAGHTAKSAAATGYPEWVMTKVGANTRARVHT
;
A
#
# COMPACT_ATOMS: atom_id res chain seq x y z
N MET A 1 19.94 -3.14 2.00
CA MET A 1 18.95 -2.85 3.08
C MET A 1 18.82 -1.35 3.39
N GLU A 2 19.90 -0.58 3.45
CA GLU A 2 19.83 0.87 3.78
C GLU A 2 18.88 1.70 2.90
N ASN A 3 18.88 1.49 1.57
CA ASN A 3 17.99 2.20 0.66
C ASN A 3 16.50 1.88 0.89
N LEU A 4 16.18 0.62 1.23
CA LEU A 4 14.82 0.22 1.58
C LEU A 4 14.39 0.90 2.88
N ARG A 5 15.26 0.92 3.90
CA ARG A 5 15.00 1.61 5.16
C ARG A 5 14.74 3.10 4.95
N ARG A 6 15.51 3.77 4.07
CA ARG A 6 15.29 5.18 3.69
C ARG A 6 13.93 5.38 3.05
N PHE A 7 13.53 4.49 2.14
CA PHE A 7 12.21 4.52 1.51
C PHE A 7 11.09 4.33 2.52
N GLN A 8 11.14 3.28 3.35
CA GLN A 8 10.13 3.01 4.38
C GLN A 8 10.00 4.18 5.37
N ARG A 9 11.12 4.76 5.81
CA ARG A 9 11.08 5.97 6.64
C ARG A 9 10.40 7.14 5.93
N CYS A 10 10.68 7.32 4.64
CA CYS A 10 10.06 8.35 3.83
C CYS A 10 8.55 8.15 3.71
N VAL A 11 8.11 6.92 3.46
CA VAL A 11 6.68 6.57 3.36
C VAL A 11 5.97 6.83 4.68
N VAL A 12 6.53 6.37 5.81
CA VAL A 12 5.97 6.64 7.16
C VAL A 12 5.82 8.14 7.42
N HIS A 13 6.88 8.93 7.19
CA HIS A 13 6.81 10.37 7.41
C HIS A 13 5.86 11.06 6.43
N ALA A 14 5.79 10.62 5.17
CA ALA A 14 4.86 11.16 4.20
C ALA A 14 3.41 10.88 4.61
N THR A 15 3.11 9.69 5.11
CA THR A 15 1.78 9.34 5.64
C THR A 15 1.39 10.26 6.79
N ILE A 16 2.28 10.48 7.75
CA ILE A 16 2.05 11.42 8.87
C ILE A 16 1.80 12.84 8.34
N ASN A 17 2.68 13.31 7.45
CA ASN A 17 2.60 14.67 6.91
C ASN A 17 1.38 14.90 6.01
N ALA A 18 0.83 13.85 5.41
CA ALA A 18 -0.41 13.89 4.64
C ALA A 18 -1.67 13.88 5.53
N GLY A 19 -1.53 13.61 6.83
CA GLY A 19 -2.68 13.39 7.73
C GLY A 19 -3.30 11.99 7.60
N GLY A 20 -2.50 11.02 7.17
CA GLY A 20 -2.85 9.60 7.23
C GLY A 20 -2.78 9.03 8.65
N ILE A 21 -3.15 7.77 8.80
CA ILE A 21 -3.17 7.03 10.06
C ILE A 21 -2.15 5.89 10.00
N ILE A 22 -1.33 5.78 11.03
CA ILE A 22 -0.43 4.65 11.23
C ILE A 22 -0.92 3.84 12.42
N THR A 23 -1.26 2.58 12.19
CA THR A 23 -1.67 1.64 13.24
C THR A 23 -0.53 0.69 13.54
N LEU A 24 -0.23 0.49 14.82
CA LEU A 24 0.83 -0.39 15.28
C LEU A 24 0.23 -1.55 16.08
N ALA A 25 0.73 -2.77 15.87
CA ALA A 25 0.57 -3.86 16.81
C ALA A 25 1.88 -4.01 17.61
N LEU A 26 1.74 -4.08 18.93
CA LEU A 26 2.84 -4.18 19.87
C LEU A 26 2.81 -5.55 20.55
N ALA A 27 3.99 -6.10 20.85
CA ALA A 27 4.15 -7.28 21.69
C ALA A 27 5.23 -7.03 22.74
N PRO A 28 5.19 -7.69 23.91
CA PRO A 28 6.29 -7.65 24.86
C PRO A 28 7.60 -8.14 24.22
N LYS A 29 8.72 -7.54 24.60
CA LYS A 29 10.04 -8.10 24.32
C LYS A 29 10.32 -9.26 25.27
N ASN A 30 10.94 -10.33 24.74
CA ASN A 30 11.39 -11.44 25.57
C ASN A 30 12.38 -10.94 26.63
N GLY A 31 12.02 -11.03 27.92
CA GLY A 31 12.93 -10.77 29.04
C GLY A 31 12.67 -9.52 29.89
N GLY A 32 11.56 -8.79 29.71
CA GLY A 32 11.19 -7.71 30.63
C GLY A 32 9.75 -7.24 30.47
N ASP A 33 9.00 -7.21 31.57
CA ASP A 33 7.55 -6.91 31.64
C ASP A 33 7.16 -5.47 31.22
N SER A 34 8.10 -4.64 30.77
CA SER A 34 7.85 -3.21 30.50
C SER A 34 8.32 -2.71 29.13
N GLU A 35 9.03 -3.51 28.32
CA GLU A 35 9.44 -3.08 26.98
C GLU A 35 8.58 -3.74 25.90
N GLU A 36 7.89 -2.91 25.12
CA GLU A 36 7.14 -3.32 23.95
C GLU A 36 8.00 -3.22 22.67
N GLN A 37 7.70 -4.06 21.68
CA GLN A 37 8.25 -4.00 20.32
C GLN A 37 7.12 -3.95 19.29
N ILE A 38 7.37 -3.22 18.19
CA ILE A 38 6.45 -3.16 17.05
C ILE A 38 6.59 -4.44 16.25
N ILE A 39 5.49 -5.19 16.11
CA ILE A 39 5.46 -6.49 15.41
C ILE A 39 4.58 -6.46 14.16
N ALA A 40 3.73 -5.45 14.00
CA ALA A 40 3.01 -5.21 12.77
C ALA A 40 2.64 -3.74 12.62
N VAL A 41 2.48 -3.28 11.39
CA VAL A 41 2.18 -1.90 11.03
C VAL A 41 1.17 -1.87 9.88
N ALA A 42 0.22 -0.94 9.92
CA ALA A 42 -0.62 -0.59 8.78
C ALA A 42 -0.62 0.94 8.55
N LEU A 43 -0.44 1.35 7.28
CA LEU A 43 -0.45 2.74 6.84
C LEU A 43 -1.72 2.99 6.04
N TRP A 44 -2.52 3.95 6.48
CA TRP A 44 -3.79 4.32 5.88
C TRP A 44 -3.79 5.78 5.44
N MET A 45 -4.26 6.06 4.23
CA MET A 45 -4.66 7.42 3.85
C MET A 45 -6.17 7.57 4.07
N THR A 46 -6.55 8.67 4.72
CA THR A 46 -7.94 9.02 4.95
C THR A 46 -8.54 9.67 3.69
N PRO A 47 -9.89 9.68 3.54
CA PRO A 47 -10.54 10.36 2.43
C PRO A 47 -10.07 11.81 2.27
N GLY A 48 -9.84 12.20 1.02
CA GLY A 48 -9.33 13.51 0.62
C GLY A 48 -7.83 13.68 0.80
N LYS A 49 -7.09 12.67 1.28
CA LYS A 49 -5.63 12.70 1.43
C LYS A 49 -4.96 11.85 0.35
N THR A 50 -3.92 12.39 -0.26
CA THR A 50 -3.11 11.71 -1.28
C THR A 50 -1.62 11.95 -1.03
N PHE A 51 -0.77 11.27 -1.80
CA PHE A 51 0.67 11.53 -1.84
C PHE A 51 1.08 12.64 -2.82
N ASP A 52 0.13 13.41 -3.35
CA ASP A 52 0.40 14.64 -4.11
C ASP A 52 0.79 15.77 -3.15
N LEU A 53 1.85 15.53 -2.37
CA LEU A 53 2.32 16.41 -1.34
C LEU A 53 3.16 17.55 -1.95
N PRO A 54 3.11 18.76 -1.36
CA PRO A 54 4.02 19.83 -1.74
C PRO A 54 5.48 19.36 -1.66
N PHE A 55 6.32 19.84 -2.58
CA PHE A 55 7.72 19.45 -2.65
C PHE A 55 8.48 19.65 -1.33
N SER A 56 8.18 20.74 -0.60
CA SER A 56 8.72 21.00 0.74
C SER A 56 8.37 19.90 1.75
N THR A 57 7.16 19.35 1.66
CA THR A 57 6.68 18.26 2.52
C THR A 57 7.35 16.95 2.15
N LEU A 58 7.49 16.65 0.84
CA LEU A 58 8.23 15.47 0.37
C LEU A 58 9.69 15.47 0.83
N ILE A 59 10.37 16.62 0.77
CA ILE A 59 11.73 16.76 1.30
C ILE A 59 11.77 16.48 2.81
N LYS A 60 10.85 17.08 3.59
CA LYS A 60 10.74 16.84 5.04
C LYS A 60 10.46 15.38 5.38
N SER A 61 9.73 14.68 4.52
CA SER A 61 9.52 13.24 4.66
C SER A 61 10.77 12.41 4.37
N GLY A 62 11.75 12.94 3.63
CA GLY A 62 13.00 12.25 3.32
C GLY A 62 13.12 11.79 1.86
N ALA A 63 12.29 12.32 0.95
CA ALA A 63 12.32 11.98 -0.47
C ALA A 63 13.70 12.22 -1.12
N PHE A 64 14.45 13.20 -0.65
CA PHE A 64 15.83 13.45 -1.11
C PHE A 64 16.76 12.26 -0.81
N SER A 65 16.65 11.65 0.37
CA SER A 65 17.45 10.46 0.72
C SER A 65 17.06 9.24 -0.12
N VAL A 66 15.78 9.14 -0.50
CA VAL A 66 15.28 8.10 -1.42
C VAL A 66 15.85 8.30 -2.81
N LEU A 67 15.77 9.53 -3.34
CA LEU A 67 16.36 9.90 -4.63
C LEU A 67 17.85 9.55 -4.70
N MET A 68 18.63 9.90 -3.67
CA MET A 68 20.05 9.57 -3.62
C MET A 68 20.33 8.06 -3.52
N GLY A 69 19.41 7.28 -2.94
CA GLY A 69 19.54 5.83 -2.83
C GLY A 69 19.12 5.05 -4.08
N TRP A 70 18.07 5.50 -4.76
CA TRP A 70 17.49 4.81 -5.92
C TRP A 70 18.02 5.31 -7.26
N GLY A 71 18.52 6.55 -7.29
CA GLY A 71 18.93 7.22 -8.51
C GLY A 71 17.78 7.49 -9.49
N VAL A 72 18.11 8.13 -10.61
CA VAL A 72 17.13 8.59 -11.61
C VAL A 72 16.33 7.44 -12.22
N ARG A 73 16.94 6.27 -12.41
CA ARG A 73 16.25 5.10 -12.97
C ARG A 73 15.17 4.56 -12.05
N GLY A 74 15.44 4.49 -10.74
CA GLY A 74 14.44 4.07 -9.76
C GLY A 74 13.27 5.05 -9.68
N LEU A 75 13.56 6.35 -9.72
CA LEU A 75 12.52 7.37 -9.78
C LEU A 75 11.69 7.33 -11.06
N LYS A 76 12.33 7.13 -12.23
CA LYS A 76 11.60 6.93 -13.49
C LYS A 76 10.64 5.75 -13.37
N ARG A 77 11.11 4.62 -12.85
CA ARG A 77 10.26 3.44 -12.66
C ARG A 77 9.05 3.75 -11.79
N PHE A 78 9.25 4.47 -10.69
CA PHE A 78 8.16 4.84 -9.79
C PHE A 78 7.18 5.82 -10.46
N PHE A 79 7.66 6.99 -10.90
CA PHE A 79 6.80 8.08 -11.36
C PHE A 79 6.26 7.93 -12.79
N VAL A 80 6.94 7.18 -13.65
CA VAL A 80 6.56 7.05 -15.07
C VAL A 80 6.01 5.67 -15.37
N ASP A 81 6.67 4.62 -14.86
CA ASP A 81 6.30 3.26 -15.24
C ASP A 81 5.21 2.68 -14.31
N PHE A 82 5.17 3.08 -13.04
CA PHE A 82 4.27 2.50 -12.02
C PHE A 82 3.05 3.37 -11.72
N THR A 83 3.24 4.54 -11.09
CA THR A 83 2.16 5.38 -10.57
C THR A 83 1.06 5.71 -11.60
N PRO A 84 1.36 6.07 -12.86
CA PRO A 84 0.31 6.40 -13.82
C PRO A 84 -0.65 5.25 -14.13
N HIS A 85 -0.15 4.01 -14.20
CA HIS A 85 -0.98 2.83 -14.48
C HIS A 85 -1.90 2.50 -13.30
N VAL A 86 -1.40 2.64 -12.07
CA VAL A 86 -2.20 2.47 -10.85
C VAL A 86 -3.31 3.51 -10.78
N GLU A 87 -2.96 4.80 -10.97
CA GLU A 87 -3.92 5.90 -10.94
C GLU A 87 -4.97 5.78 -12.05
N GLU A 88 -4.58 5.33 -13.26
CA GLU A 88 -5.54 5.07 -14.35
C GLU A 88 -6.52 3.95 -13.99
N SER A 89 -6.03 2.85 -13.43
CA SER A 89 -6.86 1.71 -13.02
C SER A 89 -7.82 2.08 -11.88
N LEU A 90 -7.34 2.81 -10.86
CA LEU A 90 -8.18 3.35 -9.81
C LEU A 90 -9.22 4.33 -10.36
N HIS A 91 -8.82 5.25 -11.25
CA HIS A 91 -9.74 6.20 -11.86
C HIS A 91 -10.87 5.50 -12.62
N LYS A 92 -10.53 4.51 -13.46
CA LYS A 92 -11.52 3.72 -14.21
C LYS A 92 -12.45 2.93 -13.27
N SER A 93 -11.88 2.28 -12.26
CA SER A 93 -12.59 1.47 -11.27
C SER A 93 -13.63 2.27 -10.47
N PHE A 94 -13.22 3.44 -9.97
CA PHE A 94 -14.11 4.29 -9.18
C PHE A 94 -15.18 4.94 -10.06
N LYS A 95 -14.79 5.43 -11.25
CA LYS A 95 -15.72 6.05 -12.20
C LYS A 95 -16.80 5.08 -12.68
N SER A 96 -16.46 3.83 -12.98
CA SER A 96 -17.44 2.83 -13.43
C SER A 96 -18.49 2.49 -12.37
N ARG A 97 -18.16 2.72 -11.08
CA ARG A 97 -19.06 2.52 -9.93
C ARG A 97 -19.75 3.81 -9.48
N ASN A 98 -19.58 4.91 -10.21
CA ASN A 98 -20.07 6.24 -9.85
C ASN A 98 -19.59 6.69 -8.45
N LEU A 99 -18.31 6.43 -8.15
CA LEU A 99 -17.64 6.79 -6.90
C LEU A 99 -16.51 7.76 -7.16
N ASP A 100 -16.19 8.57 -6.15
CA ASP A 100 -14.99 9.39 -6.12
C ASP A 100 -13.87 8.64 -5.40
N ARG A 101 -12.70 8.50 -6.05
CA ARG A 101 -11.51 7.90 -5.45
C ARG A 101 -11.06 8.67 -4.21
N LEU A 102 -11.16 10.00 -4.23
CA LEU A 102 -10.79 10.82 -3.08
C LEU A 102 -11.79 10.67 -1.93
N ASP A 103 -13.00 10.18 -2.17
CA ASP A 103 -13.96 9.81 -1.11
C ASP A 103 -13.80 8.34 -0.67
N SER A 104 -12.56 7.85 -0.63
CA SER A 104 -12.23 6.49 -0.20
C SER A 104 -10.98 6.46 0.68
N TRP A 105 -10.82 5.36 1.41
CA TRP A 105 -9.60 5.08 2.17
C TRP A 105 -8.59 4.33 1.30
N HIS A 106 -7.31 4.65 1.45
CA HIS A 106 -6.22 3.89 0.82
C HIS A 106 -5.49 3.09 1.89
N LEU A 107 -5.45 1.76 1.77
CA LEU A 107 -4.48 0.95 2.51
C LEU A 107 -3.18 0.92 1.71
N LEU A 108 -2.20 1.70 2.15
CA LEU A 108 -0.94 1.83 1.45
C LEU A 108 -0.01 0.65 1.70
N GLU A 109 0.14 0.27 2.96
CA GLU A 109 1.05 -0.80 3.36
C GLU A 109 0.51 -1.50 4.60
N ILE A 110 0.63 -2.82 4.64
CA ILE A 110 0.45 -3.62 5.84
C ILE A 110 1.61 -4.61 5.93
N VAL A 111 2.31 -4.60 7.06
CA VAL A 111 3.49 -5.44 7.28
C VAL A 111 3.37 -6.12 8.63
N VAL A 112 3.75 -7.39 8.67
CA VAL A 112 3.87 -8.17 9.91
C VAL A 112 5.30 -8.70 9.97
N ASP A 113 5.94 -8.58 11.14
CA ASP A 113 7.25 -9.17 11.37
C ASP A 113 7.21 -10.67 11.06
N PRO A 114 8.15 -11.22 10.27
CA PRO A 114 8.15 -12.63 9.90
C PRO A 114 8.10 -13.60 11.09
N SER A 115 8.71 -13.25 12.22
CA SER A 115 8.68 -14.07 13.46
C SER A 115 7.30 -14.10 14.14
N HIS A 116 6.42 -13.17 13.77
CA HIS A 116 5.04 -13.04 14.25
C HIS A 116 4.02 -13.29 13.12
N ALA A 117 4.47 -13.80 11.97
CA ALA A 117 3.59 -14.12 10.86
C ALA A 117 2.60 -15.24 11.24
N LEU A 118 1.43 -15.24 10.60
CA LEU A 118 0.37 -16.24 10.81
C LEU A 118 -0.26 -16.23 12.22
N LEU A 119 0.09 -15.29 13.10
CA LEU A 119 -0.52 -15.10 14.42
C LEU A 119 -1.76 -14.18 14.42
N GLY A 120 -2.31 -13.89 13.23
CA GLY A 120 -3.55 -13.09 13.09
C GLY A 120 -3.38 -11.57 13.16
N PHE A 121 -2.16 -11.04 13.27
CA PHE A 121 -1.91 -9.58 13.34
C PHE A 121 -2.36 -8.81 12.10
N CYS A 122 -2.27 -9.41 10.91
CA CYS A 122 -2.84 -8.82 9.70
C CYS A 122 -4.35 -8.62 9.87
N SER A 123 -5.06 -9.64 10.35
CA SER A 123 -6.51 -9.56 10.59
C SER A 123 -6.89 -8.56 11.67
N LEU A 124 -6.06 -8.43 12.72
CA LEU A 124 -6.23 -7.42 13.76
C LEU A 124 -6.17 -6.01 13.18
N LEU A 125 -5.13 -5.71 12.40
CA LEU A 125 -4.93 -4.39 11.77
C LEU A 125 -6.02 -4.09 10.72
N MET A 126 -6.45 -5.09 9.94
CA MET A 126 -7.54 -4.93 8.97
C MET A 126 -8.87 -4.64 9.67
N LYS A 127 -9.20 -5.35 10.76
CA LYS A 127 -10.41 -5.11 11.55
C LYS A 127 -10.46 -3.68 12.10
N ASP A 128 -9.34 -3.21 12.63
CA ASP A 128 -9.18 -1.85 13.14
C ASP A 128 -9.35 -0.81 12.01
N GLY A 129 -8.67 -1.00 10.87
CA GLY A 129 -8.84 -0.14 9.69
C GLY A 129 -10.27 -0.07 9.16
N TYR A 130 -10.94 -1.22 9.04
CA TYR A 130 -12.34 -1.28 8.59
C TYR A 130 -13.32 -0.57 9.52
N SER A 131 -13.08 -0.61 10.83
CA SER A 131 -13.93 0.07 11.79
C SER A 131 -13.95 1.59 11.58
N ARG A 132 -12.83 2.17 11.11
CA ARG A 132 -12.71 3.58 10.75
C ARG A 132 -13.21 3.87 9.34
N ALA A 133 -12.93 2.97 8.41
CA ALA A 133 -13.20 3.21 7.01
C ALA A 133 -14.69 3.09 6.63
N SER A 134 -15.42 2.19 7.30
CA SER A 134 -16.85 1.98 7.03
C SER A 134 -17.68 3.26 7.26
N PRO A 135 -18.63 3.61 6.36
CA PRO A 135 -19.10 2.85 5.20
C PRO A 135 -18.38 3.21 3.88
N LYS A 136 -17.28 3.97 3.92
CA LYS A 136 -16.58 4.44 2.72
C LYS A 136 -15.85 3.29 2.01
N PRO A 137 -15.67 3.37 0.68
CA PRO A 137 -14.85 2.41 -0.04
C PRO A 137 -13.40 2.40 0.46
N ILE A 138 -12.72 1.28 0.23
CA ILE A 138 -11.30 1.10 0.50
C ILE A 138 -10.64 0.62 -0.78
N HIS A 139 -9.49 1.18 -1.14
CA HIS A 139 -8.65 0.68 -2.23
C HIS A 139 -7.24 0.36 -1.76
N LEU A 140 -6.55 -0.49 -2.51
CA LEU A 140 -5.17 -0.90 -2.29
C LEU A 140 -4.56 -1.54 -3.53
N GLU A 141 -3.25 -1.71 -3.48
CA GLU A 141 -2.46 -2.48 -4.43
C GLU A 141 -1.85 -3.70 -3.74
N ALA A 142 -2.20 -4.90 -4.19
CA ALA A 142 -1.58 -6.13 -3.73
C ALA A 142 -0.40 -6.47 -4.64
N THR A 143 0.77 -6.77 -4.08
CA THR A 143 2.01 -7.02 -4.86
C THR A 143 2.51 -8.46 -4.79
N THR A 144 1.77 -9.33 -4.08
CA THR A 144 2.03 -10.78 -4.04
C THR A 144 0.73 -11.57 -4.17
N PRO A 145 0.75 -12.79 -4.74
CA PRO A 145 -0.44 -13.66 -4.79
C PRO A 145 -1.03 -13.89 -3.40
N LYS A 146 -0.18 -14.11 -2.40
CA LYS A 146 -0.60 -14.30 -1.01
C LYS A 146 -1.37 -13.09 -0.46
N SER A 147 -0.88 -11.88 -0.67
CA SER A 147 -1.58 -10.67 -0.22
C SER A 147 -2.91 -10.48 -0.95
N LYS A 148 -2.94 -10.74 -2.26
CA LYS A 148 -4.16 -10.66 -3.07
C LYS A 148 -5.24 -11.59 -2.51
N ASP A 149 -4.90 -12.84 -2.23
CA ASP A 149 -5.85 -13.83 -1.72
C ASP A 149 -6.38 -13.46 -0.33
N ILE A 150 -5.56 -12.83 0.52
CA ILE A 150 -6.00 -12.27 1.80
C ILE A 150 -7.05 -11.18 1.58
N TYR A 151 -6.84 -10.25 0.64
CA TYR A 151 -7.80 -9.17 0.38
C TYR A 151 -9.08 -9.67 -0.31
N LEU A 152 -8.98 -10.67 -1.19
CA LEU A 152 -10.15 -11.36 -1.75
C LEU A 152 -11.01 -11.97 -0.64
N HIS A 153 -10.40 -12.61 0.36
CA HIS A 153 -11.10 -13.14 1.53
C HIS A 153 -11.85 -12.04 2.30
N TYR A 154 -11.30 -10.83 2.37
CA TYR A 154 -11.99 -9.67 2.95
C TYR A 154 -13.04 -9.04 2.04
N GLY A 155 -13.28 -9.58 0.84
CA GLY A 155 -14.28 -9.11 -0.10
C GLY A 155 -13.89 -7.85 -0.86
N PHE A 156 -12.58 -7.65 -1.09
CA PHE A 156 -12.11 -6.79 -2.17
C PHE A 156 -12.37 -7.46 -3.53
N GLU A 157 -12.57 -6.65 -4.54
CA GLU A 157 -12.66 -7.05 -5.95
C GLU A 157 -11.36 -6.64 -6.66
N ILE A 158 -10.90 -7.45 -7.62
CA ILE A 158 -9.79 -7.09 -8.50
C ILE A 158 -10.33 -6.16 -9.59
N ASP A 159 -9.78 -4.96 -9.68
CA ASP A 159 -10.14 -3.99 -10.70
C ASP A 159 -9.24 -4.09 -11.94
N SER A 160 -7.95 -4.36 -11.71
CA SER A 160 -6.95 -4.54 -12.77
C SER A 160 -5.78 -5.39 -12.29
N GLU A 161 -5.09 -6.01 -13.25
CA GLU A 161 -3.84 -6.74 -13.01
C GLU A 161 -2.72 -6.13 -13.86
N HIS A 162 -1.55 -5.95 -13.25
CA HIS A 162 -0.37 -5.41 -13.90
C HIS A 162 0.83 -6.35 -13.69
N VAL A 163 1.80 -6.30 -14.60
CA VAL A 163 3.12 -6.92 -14.43
C VAL A 163 4.17 -5.85 -14.68
N PHE A 164 4.82 -5.39 -13.61
CA PHE A 164 5.79 -4.30 -13.69
C PHE A 164 7.20 -4.81 -13.88
N GLY A 165 8.00 -4.02 -14.61
CA GLY A 165 9.42 -4.28 -14.81
C GLY A 165 9.71 -5.55 -15.61
N LYS A 166 8.76 -6.07 -16.39
CA LYS A 166 9.01 -7.17 -17.33
C LYS A 166 10.20 -6.86 -18.23
N GLY A 167 11.12 -7.81 -18.35
CA GLY A 167 12.39 -7.65 -19.06
C GLY A 167 13.48 -6.88 -18.28
N GLN A 168 13.19 -6.42 -17.06
CA GLN A 168 14.14 -5.66 -16.21
C GLN A 168 14.34 -6.25 -14.81
N VAL A 169 13.31 -6.86 -14.23
CA VAL A 169 13.34 -7.38 -12.85
C VAL A 169 12.73 -8.79 -12.77
N ASP A 170 13.08 -9.52 -11.72
CA ASP A 170 12.46 -10.81 -11.37
C ASP A 170 11.12 -10.62 -10.64
N GLU A 171 10.50 -11.73 -10.24
CA GLU A 171 9.23 -11.75 -9.49
C GLU A 171 9.27 -11.07 -8.12
N ALA A 172 10.47 -10.89 -7.54
CA ALA A 172 10.69 -10.17 -6.30
C ALA A 172 11.02 -8.68 -6.53
N GLY A 173 11.06 -8.22 -7.78
CA GLY A 173 11.39 -6.84 -8.14
C GLY A 173 12.89 -6.54 -8.15
N HIS A 174 13.76 -7.55 -8.03
CA HIS A 174 15.21 -7.37 -8.13
C HIS A 174 15.67 -7.34 -9.58
N THR A 175 16.75 -6.61 -9.89
CA THR A 175 17.25 -6.52 -11.27
C THR A 175 17.62 -7.90 -11.82
N ALA A 176 17.06 -8.26 -12.96
CA ALA A 176 17.28 -9.55 -13.62
C ALA A 176 17.42 -9.34 -15.14
N LYS A 177 17.88 -10.39 -15.85
CA LYS A 177 18.06 -10.37 -17.30
C LYS A 177 17.47 -11.61 -17.96
N SER A 178 17.16 -11.49 -19.24
CA SER A 178 16.72 -12.59 -20.09
C SER A 178 15.50 -13.30 -19.48
N ALA A 179 15.48 -14.64 -19.47
CA ALA A 179 14.36 -15.43 -18.99
C ALA A 179 14.01 -15.20 -17.50
N ALA A 180 14.98 -14.76 -16.68
CA ALA A 180 14.74 -14.45 -15.26
C ALA A 180 14.05 -13.09 -15.04
N ALA A 181 14.00 -12.23 -16.07
CA ALA A 181 13.41 -10.90 -15.96
C ALA A 181 11.90 -10.93 -16.22
N THR A 182 11.16 -11.66 -15.40
CA THR A 182 9.71 -11.88 -15.56
C THR A 182 8.85 -10.68 -15.20
N GLY A 183 9.36 -9.76 -14.39
CA GLY A 183 8.60 -8.72 -13.71
C GLY A 183 7.91 -9.24 -12.46
N TYR A 184 7.33 -8.32 -11.68
CA TYR A 184 6.53 -8.64 -10.49
C TYR A 184 5.06 -8.27 -10.72
N PRO A 185 4.11 -9.02 -10.16
CA PRO A 185 2.69 -8.77 -10.35
C PRO A 185 2.16 -7.68 -9.41
N GLU A 186 1.09 -7.02 -9.83
CA GLU A 186 0.27 -6.16 -8.98
C GLU A 186 -1.21 -6.34 -9.31
N TRP A 187 -2.05 -6.31 -8.27
CA TRP A 187 -3.50 -6.22 -8.39
C TRP A 187 -4.00 -4.94 -7.73
N VAL A 188 -4.65 -4.07 -8.51
CA VAL A 188 -5.40 -2.94 -7.97
C VAL A 188 -6.74 -3.48 -7.51
N MET A 189 -7.10 -3.22 -6.25
CA MET A 189 -8.27 -3.84 -5.63
C MET A 189 -9.11 -2.80 -4.88
N THR A 190 -10.43 -2.91 -5.01
CA THR A 190 -11.38 -2.04 -4.31
C THR A 190 -12.42 -2.86 -3.55
N LYS A 191 -12.70 -2.44 -2.31
CA LYS A 191 -13.84 -2.89 -1.52
C LYS A 191 -14.81 -1.73 -1.37
N VAL A 192 -15.99 -1.88 -1.96
CA VAL A 192 -17.09 -0.93 -1.75
C VAL A 192 -17.84 -1.24 -0.46
N GLY A 193 -18.27 -0.19 0.26
CA GLY A 193 -19.11 -0.34 1.45
C GLY A 193 -20.45 -1.01 1.14
N ALA A 194 -21.01 -1.75 2.11
CA ALA A 194 -22.25 -2.52 1.93
C ALA A 194 -23.43 -1.67 1.45
N ASN A 195 -23.55 -0.43 1.93
CA ASN A 195 -24.62 0.50 1.54
C ASN A 195 -24.42 1.10 0.14
N THR A 196 -23.21 1.05 -0.40
CA THR A 196 -22.85 1.62 -1.71
C THR A 196 -23.23 0.66 -2.84
N ARG A 197 -23.10 -0.66 -2.64
CA ARG A 197 -23.51 -1.68 -3.64
C ARG A 197 -25.00 -1.59 -3.99
N ALA A 198 -25.86 -1.26 -3.03
CA ALA A 198 -27.30 -1.17 -3.26
C ALA A 198 -27.72 -0.02 -4.20
N ARG A 199 -26.90 1.04 -4.33
CA ARG A 199 -27.20 2.21 -5.17
C ARG A 199 -26.72 2.09 -6.61
N VAL A 200 -25.83 1.14 -6.90
CA VAL A 200 -25.27 0.94 -8.26
C VAL A 200 -26.17 0.02 -9.10
N HIS A 201 -27.07 -0.72 -8.46
CA HIS A 201 -27.99 -1.68 -9.11
C HIS A 201 -29.45 -1.21 -9.19
N THR A 202 -29.73 0.06 -8.92
CA THR A 202 -31.04 0.73 -9.07
C THR A 202 -30.94 1.83 -10.10
#